data_AF-A0A925R6X0-F1
#
_entry.id   AF-A0A925R6X0-F1
#
_cell.length_a   1.000
_cell.length_b   1.000
_cell.length_c   1.000
_cell.angle_alpha   90.00
_cell.angle_beta   90.00
_cell.angle_gamma   90.00
#
_symmetry.space_group_name_H-M   'P 1'
#
loop_
_entity.id
_entity.type
_entity.pdbx_description
1 polymer ?
#
loop_
_entity_poly.entity_id
_entity_poly.type
_entity_poly.pdbx_seq_one_letter_code
_entity_poly.pdbx_strand_id
1 'polypeptide(L)'
;YCFDVGHFHPTETISTKFSAALNYCEKLLLHVSRGVRWDSDHVVTFDDELMNIMNEIITNGFEDRVHIALDYFDASINRIVAWVLGMRNTRKAMLYAYLKPTTKIVEAEVKGDYTTRLALLEEAKNLPYEAVWNYYCQKSNVGVYTDWIQDVKSYEKHINRR
;
A
#
# COMPACT_ATOMS: atom_id res chain seq x y z
N TYR A 1 -6.18 -7.53 -17.38
CA TYR A 1 -7.18 -7.97 -16.38
C TYR A 1 -7.06 -7.07 -15.15
N CYS A 2 -8.14 -6.80 -14.42
CA CYS A 2 -8.15 -5.83 -13.31
C CYS A 2 -8.55 -6.51 -11.99
N PHE A 3 -7.85 -6.17 -10.90
CA PHE A 3 -8.19 -6.51 -9.54
C PHE A 3 -8.52 -5.24 -8.75
N ASP A 4 -9.72 -5.16 -8.20
CA ASP A 4 -10.11 -4.10 -7.27
C ASP A 4 -10.27 -4.67 -5.85
N VAL A 5 -9.57 -4.08 -4.88
CA VAL A 5 -9.56 -4.50 -3.47
C VAL A 5 -10.97 -4.60 -2.85
N GLY A 6 -11.93 -3.79 -3.28
CA GLY A 6 -13.29 -3.76 -2.76
C GLY A 6 -14.24 -4.81 -3.35
N HIS A 7 -13.87 -5.43 -4.47
CA HIS A 7 -14.80 -6.18 -5.34
C HIS A 7 -14.89 -7.69 -5.05
N PHE A 8 -14.43 -8.14 -3.90
CA PHE A 8 -14.33 -9.56 -3.57
C PHE A 8 -15.19 -9.95 -2.36
N HIS A 9 -15.32 -11.25 -2.09
CA HIS A 9 -16.14 -11.74 -1.00
C HIS A 9 -15.59 -11.28 0.36
N PRO A 10 -16.43 -11.28 1.42
CA PRO A 10 -15.93 -11.07 2.78
C PRO A 10 -14.77 -12.02 3.09
N THR A 11 -13.68 -11.48 3.65
CA THR A 11 -12.41 -12.19 3.96
C THR A 11 -11.57 -12.63 2.76
N GLU A 12 -12.04 -12.42 1.53
CA GLU A 12 -11.25 -12.70 0.34
C GLU A 12 -10.17 -11.63 0.17
N THR A 13 -8.92 -12.08 0.02
CA THR A 13 -7.74 -11.20 -0.13
C THR A 13 -7.18 -11.29 -1.54
N ILE A 14 -6.74 -10.16 -2.08
CA ILE A 14 -6.20 -10.07 -3.45
C ILE A 14 -4.71 -10.36 -3.46
N SER A 15 -4.00 -10.08 -2.37
CA SER A 15 -2.59 -10.44 -2.21
C SER A 15 -2.32 -11.90 -2.63
N THR A 16 -3.19 -12.83 -2.26
CA THR A 16 -3.07 -14.26 -2.60
C THR A 16 -3.28 -14.61 -4.08
N LYS A 17 -3.76 -13.67 -4.91
CA LYS A 17 -4.20 -13.92 -6.29
C LYS A 17 -3.13 -13.57 -7.34
N PHE A 18 -2.18 -12.69 -7.02
CA PHE A 18 -1.20 -12.19 -7.99
C PHE A 18 -0.32 -13.30 -8.55
N SER A 19 0.34 -14.06 -7.67
CA SER A 19 1.25 -15.14 -8.05
C SER A 19 0.56 -16.23 -8.85
N ALA A 20 -0.73 -16.46 -8.65
CA ALA A 20 -1.54 -17.36 -9.48
C ALA A 20 -1.89 -16.72 -10.84
N ALA A 21 -2.49 -15.53 -10.84
CA ALA A 21 -3.01 -14.87 -12.05
C ALA A 21 -1.92 -14.50 -13.05
N LEU A 22 -0.73 -14.07 -12.58
CA LEU A 22 0.39 -13.67 -13.43
C LEU A 22 1.09 -14.85 -14.13
N ASN A 23 0.71 -16.11 -13.86
CA ASN A 23 1.10 -17.23 -14.72
C ASN A 23 0.34 -17.23 -16.05
N TYR A 24 -0.82 -16.57 -16.11
CA TYR A 24 -1.74 -16.60 -17.26
C TYR A 24 -2.03 -15.21 -17.85
N CYS A 25 -1.76 -14.14 -17.11
CA CYS A 25 -1.94 -12.76 -17.54
C CYS A 25 -0.58 -12.09 -17.71
N GLU A 26 -0.29 -11.49 -18.87
CA GLU A 26 0.95 -10.73 -19.07
C GLU A 26 1.05 -9.54 -18.10
N LYS A 27 -0.04 -8.77 -17.98
CA LYS A 27 -0.15 -7.59 -17.12
C LYS A 27 -1.47 -7.57 -16.37
N LEU A 28 -1.45 -6.95 -15.20
CA LEU A 28 -2.60 -6.72 -14.33
C LEU A 28 -2.72 -5.23 -14.02
N LEU A 29 -3.96 -4.75 -13.96
CA LEU A 29 -4.31 -3.49 -13.32
C LEU A 29 -4.75 -3.80 -11.90
N LEU A 30 -4.25 -3.05 -10.92
CA LEU A 30 -4.66 -3.10 -9.53
C LEU A 30 -5.31 -1.77 -9.18
N HIS A 31 -6.59 -1.82 -8.83
CA HIS A 31 -7.29 -0.74 -8.15
C HIS A 31 -7.18 -0.94 -6.65
N VAL A 32 -6.46 -0.04 -5.99
CA VAL A 32 -6.31 -0.03 -4.54
C VAL A 32 -7.42 0.85 -3.96
N SER A 33 -8.33 0.18 -3.27
CA SER A 33 -9.49 0.75 -2.57
C SER A 33 -9.53 0.20 -1.14
N ARG A 34 -10.53 0.62 -0.35
CA ARG A 34 -10.81 0.01 0.96
C ARG A 34 -12.30 -0.30 1.09
N GLY A 35 -12.63 -1.59 0.94
CA GLY A 35 -13.97 -2.09 1.22
C GLY A 35 -14.29 -2.10 2.72
N VAL A 36 -15.42 -1.52 3.10
CA VAL A 36 -15.95 -1.51 4.47
C VAL A 36 -17.28 -2.22 4.45
N ARG A 37 -17.24 -3.55 4.64
CA ARG A 37 -18.36 -4.51 4.56
C ARG A 37 -18.92 -4.75 3.16
N TRP A 38 -18.86 -3.75 2.29
CA TRP A 38 -19.19 -3.82 0.88
C TRP A 38 -18.14 -3.03 0.10
N ASP A 39 -18.29 -3.00 -1.23
CA ASP A 39 -17.46 -2.21 -2.13
C ASP A 39 -17.74 -0.71 -1.96
N SER A 40 -17.22 -0.16 -0.85
CA SER A 40 -17.63 1.12 -0.30
C SER A 40 -16.69 2.27 -0.64
N ASP A 41 -15.65 2.01 -1.43
CA ASP A 41 -14.74 3.04 -1.94
C ASP A 41 -14.15 3.98 -0.89
N HIS A 42 -13.78 3.45 0.28
CA HIS A 42 -13.15 4.29 1.29
C HIS A 42 -11.68 4.55 0.96
N VAL A 43 -11.17 5.67 1.46
CA VAL A 43 -9.75 6.02 1.35
C VAL A 43 -8.87 4.91 1.88
N VAL A 44 -7.87 4.54 1.08
CA VAL A 44 -6.84 3.55 1.39
C VAL A 44 -6.10 3.89 2.68
N THR A 45 -6.08 2.95 3.61
CA THR A 45 -5.33 3.04 4.86
C THR A 45 -4.05 2.21 4.80
N PHE A 46 -3.08 2.52 5.66
CA PHE A 46 -1.90 1.69 5.81
C PHE A 46 -2.23 0.47 6.69
N ASP A 47 -2.88 -0.51 6.08
CA ASP A 47 -3.38 -1.72 6.74
C ASP A 47 -2.70 -3.00 6.23
N ASP A 48 -3.08 -4.13 6.83
CA ASP A 48 -2.47 -5.43 6.57
C ASP A 48 -2.61 -5.86 5.10
N GLU A 49 -3.78 -5.70 4.49
CA GLU A 49 -3.97 -6.15 3.11
C GLU A 49 -3.22 -5.27 2.13
N LEU A 50 -3.17 -3.94 2.33
CA LEU A 50 -2.32 -3.08 1.53
C LEU A 50 -0.84 -3.49 1.62
N MET A 51 -0.35 -3.76 2.84
CA MET A 51 1.01 -4.24 3.04
C MET A 51 1.24 -5.59 2.35
N ASN A 52 0.29 -6.52 2.43
CA ASN A 52 0.39 -7.84 1.79
C ASN A 52 0.39 -7.72 0.26
N ILE A 53 -0.47 -6.88 -0.32
CA ILE A 53 -0.50 -6.63 -1.76
C ILE A 53 0.85 -6.11 -2.25
N MET A 54 1.41 -5.09 -1.58
CA MET A 54 2.70 -4.52 -1.99
C MET A 54 3.85 -5.49 -1.76
N ASN A 55 3.79 -6.29 -0.68
CA ASN A 55 4.74 -7.37 -0.45
C ASN A 55 4.72 -8.39 -1.59
N GLU A 56 3.56 -8.84 -2.04
CA GLU A 56 3.42 -9.81 -3.13
C GLU A 56 3.93 -9.26 -4.46
N ILE A 57 3.65 -8.00 -4.77
CA ILE A 57 4.13 -7.37 -6.00
C ILE A 57 5.66 -7.26 -5.99
N ILE A 58 6.24 -6.71 -4.93
CA ILE A 58 7.68 -6.39 -4.88
C ILE A 58 8.54 -7.63 -4.60
N THR A 59 8.10 -8.52 -3.71
CA THR A 59 8.86 -9.75 -3.37
C THR A 59 9.04 -10.65 -4.59
N ASN A 60 8.04 -10.69 -5.49
CA ASN A 60 8.04 -11.57 -6.65
C ASN A 60 8.51 -10.88 -7.95
N GLY A 61 8.94 -9.61 -7.91
CA GLY A 61 9.43 -8.91 -9.10
C GLY A 61 8.33 -8.58 -10.13
N PHE A 62 7.11 -8.28 -9.66
CA PHE A 62 5.94 -8.02 -10.52
C PHE A 62 5.71 -6.54 -10.84
N GLU A 63 6.62 -5.64 -10.49
CA GLU A 63 6.47 -4.19 -10.60
C GLU A 63 6.21 -3.73 -12.05
N ASP A 64 6.87 -4.36 -13.02
CA ASP A 64 6.68 -4.03 -14.45
C ASP A 64 5.39 -4.62 -15.05
N ARG A 65 4.72 -5.51 -14.30
CA ARG A 65 3.55 -6.26 -14.75
C ARG A 65 2.26 -5.85 -14.04
N VAL A 66 2.36 -5.22 -12.87
CA VAL A 66 1.20 -4.76 -12.09
C VAL A 66 1.14 -3.24 -12.11
N HIS A 67 0.15 -2.71 -12.81
CA HIS A 67 -0.15 -1.27 -12.84
C HIS A 67 -0.98 -0.90 -11.61
N ILE A 68 -0.42 -0.11 -10.70
CA ILE A 68 -1.08 0.28 -9.45
C ILE A 68 -1.82 1.61 -9.67
N ALA A 69 -3.13 1.58 -9.51
CA ALA A 69 -4.04 2.73 -9.54
C ALA A 69 -4.83 2.79 -8.23
N LEU A 70 -5.34 3.99 -7.89
CA LEU A 70 -6.22 4.18 -6.76
C LEU A 70 -7.66 4.23 -7.25
N ASP A 71 -8.56 3.54 -6.58
CA ASP A 71 -9.99 3.64 -6.83
C ASP A 71 -10.69 3.80 -5.48
N TYR A 72 -11.19 5.00 -5.21
CA TYR A 72 -11.98 5.29 -4.03
C TYR A 72 -12.59 6.69 -4.16
N PHE A 73 -13.71 6.91 -3.48
CA PHE A 73 -14.35 8.22 -3.38
C PHE A 73 -14.95 8.38 -1.98
N ASP A 74 -14.30 9.20 -1.15
CA ASP A 74 -14.87 9.60 0.14
C ASP A 74 -15.32 11.07 0.08
N ALA A 75 -16.62 11.27 -0.09
CA ALA A 75 -17.24 12.59 -0.15
C ALA A 75 -17.46 13.22 1.24
N SER A 76 -17.19 12.50 2.33
CA SER A 76 -17.40 12.97 3.70
C SER A 76 -16.23 13.79 4.25
N ILE A 77 -15.06 13.71 3.61
CA ILE A 77 -13.85 14.43 4.00
C ILE A 77 -13.34 15.34 2.87
N ASN A 78 -12.32 16.14 3.18
CA ASN A 78 -11.64 16.97 2.17
C ASN A 78 -11.00 16.05 1.10
N ARG A 79 -11.41 16.23 -0.16
CA ARG A 79 -11.00 15.37 -1.29
C ARG A 79 -9.49 15.41 -1.56
N ILE A 80 -8.82 16.52 -1.26
CA ILE A 80 -7.35 16.63 -1.36
C ILE A 80 -6.71 15.77 -0.28
N VAL A 81 -7.25 15.79 0.95
CA VAL A 81 -6.80 14.89 2.03
C VAL A 81 -7.00 13.43 1.63
N ALA A 82 -8.16 13.08 1.05
CA ALA A 82 -8.43 11.73 0.57
C ALA A 82 -7.38 11.25 -0.44
N TRP A 83 -7.03 12.06 -1.45
CA TRP A 83 -5.97 11.73 -2.41
C TRP A 83 -4.59 11.64 -1.77
N VAL A 84 -4.21 12.63 -0.96
CA VAL A 84 -2.90 12.67 -0.31
C VAL A 84 -2.70 11.45 0.57
N LEU A 85 -3.71 11.05 1.35
CA LEU A 85 -3.64 9.86 2.22
C LEU A 85 -3.50 8.57 1.41
N GLY A 86 -4.39 8.30 0.45
CA GLY A 86 -4.30 7.03 -0.28
C GLY A 86 -3.02 6.91 -1.10
N MET A 87 -2.59 7.97 -1.81
CA MET A 87 -1.31 7.96 -2.54
C MET A 87 -0.12 7.74 -1.61
N ARG A 88 -0.08 8.41 -0.45
CA ARG A 88 1.03 8.25 0.50
C ARG A 88 1.01 6.87 1.14
N ASN A 89 -0.14 6.34 1.52
CA ASN A 89 -0.25 5.02 2.14
C ASN A 89 0.17 3.90 1.18
N THR A 90 -0.29 3.95 -0.08
CA THR A 90 0.15 3.00 -1.12
C THR A 90 1.66 3.05 -1.31
N ARG A 91 2.26 4.24 -1.42
CA ARG A 91 3.72 4.39 -1.57
C ARG A 91 4.50 4.00 -0.31
N LYS A 92 3.96 4.22 0.88
CA LYS A 92 4.54 3.74 2.14
C LYS A 92 4.56 2.22 2.19
N ALA A 93 3.49 1.55 1.77
CA ALA A 93 3.44 0.09 1.69
C ALA A 93 4.43 -0.48 0.67
N MET A 94 4.61 0.20 -0.48
CA MET A 94 5.68 -0.16 -1.42
C MET A 94 7.07 -0.03 -0.77
N LEU A 95 7.36 1.10 -0.12
CA LEU A 95 8.63 1.31 0.58
C LEU A 95 8.86 0.25 1.68
N TYR A 96 7.82 -0.05 2.45
CA TYR A 96 7.87 -1.10 3.47
C TYR A 96 8.26 -2.45 2.89
N ALA A 97 7.65 -2.84 1.76
CA ALA A 97 7.98 -4.09 1.08
C ALA A 97 9.43 -4.10 0.53
N TYR A 98 9.93 -2.99 -0.02
CA TYR A 98 11.33 -2.88 -0.45
C TYR A 98 12.35 -2.99 0.69
N LEU A 99 11.98 -2.56 1.90
CA LEU A 99 12.86 -2.60 3.07
C LEU A 99 12.82 -3.95 3.82
N LYS A 100 11.84 -4.80 3.51
CA LYS A 100 11.68 -6.10 4.16
C LYS A 100 12.90 -6.99 3.85
N PRO A 101 13.47 -7.74 4.82
CA PRO A 101 14.59 -8.65 4.60
C PRO A 101 14.16 -9.95 3.90
N THR A 102 13.57 -9.82 2.71
CA THR A 102 12.92 -10.89 1.94
C THR A 102 13.83 -12.08 1.70
N THR A 103 15.09 -11.86 1.32
CA THR A 103 16.05 -12.96 1.08
C THR A 103 16.19 -13.88 2.30
N LYS A 104 16.34 -13.31 3.50
CA LYS A 104 16.48 -14.10 4.74
C LYS A 104 15.19 -14.85 5.10
N ILE A 105 14.04 -14.21 4.86
CA ILE A 105 12.72 -14.82 5.10
C ILE A 105 12.51 -16.03 4.17
N VAL A 106 12.80 -15.87 2.87
CA VAL A 106 12.70 -16.94 1.87
C VAL A 106 13.68 -18.07 2.17
N GLU A 107 14.92 -17.76 2.54
CA GLU A 107 15.89 -18.79 2.94
C GLU A 107 15.42 -19.61 4.15
N ALA A 108 14.82 -18.97 5.16
CA ALA A 108 14.24 -19.68 6.30
C ALA A 108 13.06 -20.56 5.88
N GLU A 109 12.19 -20.05 4.99
CA GLU A 109 11.06 -20.80 4.46
C GLU A 109 11.49 -22.06 3.68
N VAL A 110 12.45 -21.93 2.76
CA VAL A 110 12.97 -23.05 1.95
C VAL A 110 13.64 -24.11 2.82
N LYS A 111 14.23 -23.73 3.95
CA LYS A 111 14.84 -24.65 4.92
C LYS A 111 13.81 -25.30 5.87
N GLY A 112 12.55 -24.90 5.80
CA GLY A 112 11.51 -25.35 6.74
C GLY A 112 11.63 -24.74 8.14
N ASP A 113 12.45 -23.70 8.32
CA ASP A 113 12.60 -22.99 9.59
C ASP A 113 11.49 -21.95 9.76
N TYR A 114 10.29 -22.45 10.04
CA TYR A 114 9.10 -21.60 10.18
C TYR A 114 9.15 -20.69 11.41
N THR A 115 9.93 -21.06 12.42
CA THR A 115 10.16 -20.25 13.61
C THR A 115 10.91 -18.98 13.25
N THR A 116 12.06 -19.10 12.58
CA THR A 116 12.82 -17.93 12.13
C THR A 116 12.07 -17.15 11.06
N ARG A 117 11.38 -17.83 10.13
CA ARG A 117 10.55 -17.16 9.11
C ARG A 117 9.52 -16.23 9.77
N LEU A 118 8.75 -16.73 10.72
CA LEU A 118 7.72 -15.94 11.41
C LEU A 118 8.34 -14.81 12.25
N ALA A 119 9.41 -15.10 13.00
CA ALA A 119 10.10 -14.07 13.79
C ALA A 119 10.62 -12.92 12.92
N LEU A 120 11.22 -13.22 11.76
CA LEU A 120 11.71 -12.20 10.83
C LEU A 120 10.56 -11.37 10.21
N LEU A 121 9.43 -12.00 9.90
CA LEU A 121 8.24 -11.29 9.39
C LEU A 121 7.70 -10.29 10.42
N GLU A 122 7.63 -10.68 11.70
CA GLU A 122 7.16 -9.79 12.76
C GLU A 122 8.17 -8.68 13.07
N GLU A 123 9.46 -9.00 13.18
CA GLU A 123 10.49 -7.98 13.41
C GLU A 123 10.62 -6.98 12.26
N ALA A 124 10.26 -7.38 11.03
CA ALA A 124 10.22 -6.47 9.89
C ALA A 124 9.22 -5.31 10.10
N LYS A 125 8.15 -5.50 10.89
CA LYS A 125 7.17 -4.45 11.22
C LYS A 125 7.78 -3.34 12.09
N ASN A 126 8.84 -3.66 12.84
CA ASN A 126 9.53 -2.74 13.75
C ASN A 126 10.74 -2.05 13.11
N LEU A 127 11.04 -2.35 11.83
CA LEU A 127 12.12 -1.66 11.12
C LEU A 127 11.84 -0.14 11.03
N PRO A 128 12.88 0.71 11.01
CA PRO A 128 12.72 2.16 10.97
C PRO A 128 12.34 2.68 9.57
N TYR A 129 11.33 2.07 8.93
CA TYR A 129 10.86 2.46 7.59
C TYR A 129 10.32 3.89 7.58
N GLU A 130 9.78 4.39 8.70
CA GLU A 130 9.30 5.76 8.84
C GLU A 130 10.43 6.78 8.63
N ALA A 131 11.64 6.50 9.13
CA ALA A 131 12.79 7.38 8.93
C ALA A 131 13.16 7.47 7.44
N VAL A 132 13.10 6.34 6.72
CA VAL A 132 13.33 6.28 5.27
C VAL A 132 12.23 7.03 4.51
N TRP A 133 10.96 6.86 4.91
CA TRP A 133 9.83 7.58 4.33
C TRP A 133 9.95 9.10 4.51
N ASN A 134 10.33 9.54 5.71
CA ASN A 134 10.52 10.96 6.02
C ASN A 134 11.64 11.57 5.17
N TYR A 135 12.77 10.85 5.05
CA TYR A 135 13.86 11.26 4.17
C TYR A 135 13.42 11.32 2.70
N TYR A 136 12.63 10.34 2.25
CA TYR A 136 12.07 10.34 0.88
C TYR A 136 11.17 11.56 0.63
N CYS A 137 10.30 11.91 1.58
CA CYS A 137 9.47 13.11 1.49
C CYS A 137 10.31 14.38 1.44
N GLN A 138 11.32 14.49 2.31
CA GLN A 138 12.24 15.64 2.34
C GLN A 138 12.99 15.78 1.01
N LYS A 139 13.55 14.69 0.49
CA LYS A 139 14.25 14.68 -0.81
C LYS A 139 13.33 15.02 -1.98
N SER A 140 12.06 14.67 -1.89
CA SER A 140 11.05 14.99 -2.89
C SER A 140 10.44 16.38 -2.71
N ASN A 141 10.90 17.17 -1.73
CA ASN A 141 10.38 18.50 -1.40
C ASN A 141 8.86 18.51 -1.15
N VAL A 142 8.35 17.49 -0.46
CA VAL A 142 6.94 17.38 -0.03
C VAL A 142 6.86 17.30 1.49
N GLY A 143 5.68 17.60 2.05
CA GLY A 143 5.46 17.61 3.49
C GLY A 143 5.87 16.31 4.20
N VAL A 144 6.70 16.45 5.23
CA VAL A 144 7.16 15.37 6.10
C VAL A 144 6.14 15.19 7.21
N TYR A 145 5.97 13.94 7.69
CA TYR A 145 5.03 13.63 8.77
C TYR A 145 3.62 14.22 8.55
N THR A 146 3.23 15.21 9.35
CA THR A 146 1.94 15.91 9.32
C THR A 146 1.99 17.29 8.68
N ASP A 147 3.14 17.76 8.20
CA ASP A 147 3.32 19.14 7.70
C ASP A 147 2.34 19.48 6.57
N TRP A 148 2.12 18.52 5.66
CA TRP A 148 1.18 18.65 4.54
C TRP A 148 -0.27 18.93 4.96
N ILE A 149 -0.65 18.59 6.20
CA ILE A 149 -2.01 18.85 6.70
C ILE A 149 -2.27 20.36 6.75
N GLN A 150 -1.26 21.15 7.14
CA GLN A 150 -1.40 22.59 7.24
C GLN A 150 -1.51 23.26 5.86
N ASP A 151 -0.83 22.71 4.85
CA ASP A 151 -0.93 23.17 3.46
C ASP A 151 -2.36 22.99 2.94
N VAL A 152 -2.96 21.81 3.18
CA VAL A 152 -4.33 21.52 2.75
C VAL A 152 -5.35 22.39 3.51
N LYS A 153 -5.17 22.61 4.81
CA LYS A 153 -6.03 23.52 5.60
C LYS A 153 -5.95 24.96 5.07
N SER A 154 -4.75 25.43 4.74
CA SER A 154 -4.55 26.76 4.15
C SER A 154 -5.25 26.85 2.80
N TYR A 155 -5.08 25.85 1.93
CA TYR A 155 -5.75 25.78 0.62
C TYR A 155 -7.28 25.80 0.76
N GLU A 156 -7.84 25.02 1.69
CA GLU A 156 -9.29 24.96 1.91
C GLU A 156 -9.85 26.33 2.31
N LYS A 157 -9.18 27.04 3.20
CA LYS A 157 -9.59 28.37 3.65
C LYS A 157 -9.56 29.40 2.51
N HIS A 158 -8.57 29.31 1.62
CA HIS A 158 -8.35 30.35 0.61
C HIS A 158 -9.07 30.10 -0.72
N ILE A 159 -9.33 28.84 -1.08
CA ILE A 159 -9.89 28.47 -2.39
C ILE A 159 -11.23 27.73 -2.24
N ASN A 160 -11.27 26.61 -1.52
CA ASN A 160 -12.47 25.74 -1.52
C ASN A 160 -13.70 26.32 -0.80
N ARG A 161 -13.54 27.36 0.03
CA ARG A 161 -14.65 28.03 0.73
C ARG A 161 -15.07 29.36 0.08
N ARG A 162 -14.55 29.69 -1.11
CA ARG A 162 -15.07 30.79 -1.94
C ARG A 162 -16.25 30.31 -2.78
#